data_AF-G5S1J0-F1
#
_entry.id   AF-G5S1J0-F1
#
_cell.length_a   1.000
_cell.length_b   1.000
_cell.length_c   1.000
_cell.angle_alpha   90.00
_cell.angle_beta   90.00
_cell.angle_gamma   90.00
#
_symmetry.space_group_name_H-M   'P 1'
#
loop_
_entity.id
_entity.type
_entity.pdbx_description
1 polymer ?
#
loop_
_entity_poly.entity_id
_entity_poly.type
_entity_poly.pdbx_seq_one_letter_code
_entity_poly.pdbx_strand_id
1 'polypeptide(L)'
;ILLDEPFAGVDPISVIDIKRIIEHLRDSGLGVLITDHNVRETLAVCERAYIVSQGHLIAHGTPTEILQDEHVKRVYLGEDFRL
;
A
#
# COMPACT_ATOMS: atom_id res chain seq x y z
N ILE A 1 2.81 -14.28 -4.56
CA ILE A 1 3.58 -14.10 -3.30
C ILE A 1 2.76 -13.23 -2.37
N LEU A 2 2.73 -13.56 -1.07
CA LEU A 2 2.09 -12.73 -0.05
C LEU A 2 3.21 -12.15 0.84
N LEU A 3 3.24 -10.84 1.00
CA LEU A 3 4.19 -10.12 1.84
C LEU A 3 3.42 -9.52 3.03
N ASP A 4 3.82 -9.92 4.24
CA ASP A 4 3.21 -9.48 5.49
C ASP A 4 4.13 -8.45 6.15
N GLU A 5 3.68 -7.19 6.13
CA GLU A 5 4.38 -6.01 6.64
C GLU A 5 5.85 -5.85 6.17
N PRO A 6 6.12 -5.85 4.84
CA PRO A 6 7.50 -5.82 4.32
C PRO A 6 8.26 -4.53 4.65
N PHE A 7 7.59 -3.43 5.00
CA PHE A 7 8.21 -2.15 5.32
C PHE A 7 8.33 -1.88 6.82
N ALA A 8 7.80 -2.75 7.69
CA ALA A 8 7.80 -2.53 9.13
C ALA A 8 9.22 -2.53 9.73
N GLY A 9 9.57 -1.44 10.41
CA GLY A 9 10.87 -1.29 11.08
C GLY A 9 12.07 -1.15 10.13
N VAL A 10 11.81 -0.94 8.83
CA VAL A 10 12.83 -0.82 7.79
C VAL A 10 13.25 0.64 7.62
N ASP A 11 14.54 0.90 7.44
CA ASP A 11 15.05 2.24 7.20
C ASP A 11 14.72 2.76 5.78
N PRO A 12 14.71 4.08 5.55
CA PRO A 12 14.29 4.65 4.27
C PRO A 12 15.07 4.17 3.04
N ILE A 13 16.35 3.79 3.18
CA ILE A 13 17.16 3.30 2.05
C ILE A 13 16.70 1.89 1.69
N SER A 14 16.57 1.03 2.70
CA SER A 14 16.11 -0.34 2.52
C SER A 14 14.68 -0.42 1.95
N VAL A 15 13.80 0.53 2.26
CA VAL A 15 12.47 0.62 1.64
C VAL A 15 12.55 0.72 0.10
N ILE A 16 13.51 1.48 -0.42
CA ILE A 16 13.71 1.64 -1.87
C ILE A 16 14.11 0.29 -2.49
N ASP A 17 14.97 -0.46 -1.83
CA ASP A 17 15.42 -1.76 -2.33
C ASP A 17 14.29 -2.81 -2.29
N ILE A 18 13.48 -2.81 -1.23
CA ILE A 18 12.30 -3.68 -1.14
C ILE A 18 11.30 -3.37 -2.27
N LYS A 19 11.05 -2.09 -2.56
CA LYS A 19 10.18 -1.71 -3.69
C LYS A 19 10.70 -2.23 -5.03
N ARG A 20 12.00 -2.10 -5.29
CA ARG A 20 12.63 -2.63 -6.52
C ARG A 20 12.46 -4.14 -6.65
N ILE A 21 12.58 -4.87 -5.52
CA ILE A 21 12.35 -6.33 -5.51
C ILE A 21 10.89 -6.64 -5.85
N ILE A 22 9.94 -5.92 -5.27
CA ILE A 22 8.51 -6.10 -5.56
C ILE A 22 8.20 -5.84 -7.04
N GLU A 23 8.74 -4.75 -7.61
CA GLU A 23 8.60 -4.43 -9.03
C GLU A 23 9.20 -5.52 -9.92
N HIS A 24 10.38 -6.02 -9.57
CA HIS A 24 11.01 -7.12 -10.31
C HIS A 24 10.19 -8.41 -10.28
N LEU A 25 9.58 -8.74 -9.14
CA LEU A 25 8.68 -9.89 -9.01
C LEU A 25 7.45 -9.73 -9.90
N ARG A 26 6.83 -8.54 -9.90
CA ARG A 26 5.72 -8.21 -10.81
C ARG A 26 6.15 -8.38 -12.27
N ASP A 27 7.27 -7.79 -12.67
CA ASP A 27 7.73 -7.81 -14.07
C ASP A 27 8.09 -9.23 -14.54
N SER A 28 8.41 -10.12 -13.60
CA SER A 28 8.61 -11.56 -13.84
C SER A 28 7.29 -12.35 -13.98
N GLY A 29 6.14 -11.68 -13.93
CA GLY A 29 4.81 -12.29 -14.07
C GLY A 29 4.20 -12.81 -12.76
N LEU A 30 4.80 -12.50 -11.60
CA LEU A 30 4.25 -12.94 -10.32
C LEU A 30 3.25 -11.93 -9.77
N GLY A 31 2.08 -12.41 -9.37
CA GLY A 31 1.17 -11.64 -8.53
C GLY A 31 1.73 -11.47 -7.13
N VAL A 32 1.80 -10.23 -6.64
CA VAL A 32 2.23 -9.87 -5.28
C VAL A 32 1.06 -9.26 -4.53
N LEU A 33 0.74 -9.79 -3.35
CA LEU A 33 -0.21 -9.22 -2.41
C LEU A 33 0.55 -8.74 -1.18
N ILE A 34 0.34 -7.49 -0.80
CA ILE A 34 1.06 -6.83 0.30
C ILE A 34 0.05 -6.33 1.32
N THR A 35 0.33 -6.58 2.60
CA THR A 35 -0.31 -5.89 3.72
C THR A 35 0.75 -5.14 4.48
N ASP A 36 0.49 -3.88 4.84
CA ASP A 36 1.41 -3.05 5.61
C ASP A 36 0.64 -1.87 6.23
N HIS A 37 1.16 -1.35 7.35
CA HIS A 37 0.64 -0.15 7.98
C HIS A 37 1.21 1.14 7.37
N ASN A 38 2.31 1.06 6.61
CA ASN A 38 2.90 2.18 5.91
C ASN A 38 2.21 2.42 4.57
N VAL A 39 1.08 3.14 4.63
CA VAL A 39 0.18 3.32 3.48
C VAL A 39 0.86 4.01 2.30
N ARG A 40 1.66 5.04 2.57
CA ARG A 40 2.36 5.80 1.52
C ARG A 40 3.33 4.92 0.74
N GLU A 41 4.17 4.16 1.44
CA GLU A 41 5.18 3.32 0.80
C GLU A 41 4.53 2.16 0.04
N THR A 42 3.45 1.60 0.59
CA THR A 42 2.70 0.49 -0.02
C THR A 42 1.95 0.94 -1.26
N LEU A 43 1.22 2.05 -1.19
CA LEU A 43 0.49 2.58 -2.34
C LEU A 43 1.42 3.02 -3.49
N ALA A 44 2.66 3.38 -3.19
CA ALA A 44 3.64 3.75 -4.21
C ALA A 44 4.09 2.58 -5.09
N VAL A 45 3.96 1.33 -4.64
CA VAL A 45 4.36 0.12 -5.39
C VAL A 45 3.18 -0.71 -5.89
N CYS A 46 1.98 -0.45 -5.37
CA CYS A 46 0.76 -1.16 -5.75
C CYS A 46 0.07 -0.52 -6.97
N GLU A 47 -0.43 -1.36 -7.88
CA GLU A 47 -1.28 -0.91 -9.00
C GLU A 47 -2.74 -0.68 -8.56
N ARG A 48 -3.18 -1.46 -7.56
CA ARG A 48 -4.50 -1.40 -6.95
C ARG A 48 -4.39 -1.73 -5.47
N ALA A 49 -5.28 -1.15 -4.67
CA ALA A 49 -5.33 -1.37 -3.24
C ALA A 49 -6.77 -1.62 -2.77
N TYR A 50 -6.87 -2.30 -1.63
CA TYR A 50 -8.11 -2.61 -0.93
C TYR A 50 -7.94 -2.14 0.51
N ILE A 51 -8.85 -1.29 0.98
CA ILE A 51 -8.82 -0.81 2.36
C ILE A 51 -9.87 -1.56 3.15
N VAL A 52 -9.43 -2.20 4.22
CA VAL A 52 -10.28 -2.96 5.13
C VAL A 52 -10.31 -2.26 6.48
N SER A 53 -11.50 -2.04 7.02
CA SER A 53 -11.69 -1.48 8.37
C SER A 53 -12.82 -2.23 9.06
N GLN A 54 -12.63 -2.57 10.33
CA GLN A 54 -13.61 -3.29 11.16
C GLN A 54 -14.15 -4.58 10.51
N GLY A 55 -13.31 -5.31 9.79
CA GLY A 55 -13.69 -6.56 9.13
C GLY A 55 -14.46 -6.39 7.80
N HIS A 56 -14.62 -5.16 7.31
CA HIS A 56 -15.32 -4.86 6.06
C HIS A 56 -14.41 -4.13 5.06
N LEU A 57 -14.60 -4.42 3.78
CA LEU A 57 -13.97 -3.65 2.71
C LEU A 57 -14.66 -2.28 2.62
N ILE A 58 -13.90 -1.21 2.80
CA ILE A 58 -14.43 0.16 2.79
C ILE A 58 -14.09 0.92 1.50
N ALA A 59 -13.01 0.53 0.80
CA ALA A 59 -12.64 1.09 -0.50
C ALA A 59 -11.80 0.12 -1.31
N HIS A 60 -11.85 0.26 -2.64
CA HIS A 60 -10.95 -0.42 -3.57
C HIS A 60 -10.70 0.47 -4.79
N GLY A 61 -9.50 0.39 -5.36
CA GLY A 61 -9.17 1.17 -6.55
C GLY A 61 -7.66 1.30 -6.75
N THR A 62 -7.28 2.15 -7.69
CA THR A 62 -5.89 2.61 -7.87
C THR A 62 -5.42 3.42 -6.65
N PRO A 63 -4.10 3.56 -6.43
CA PRO A 63 -3.57 4.41 -5.38
C PRO A 63 -4.16 5.82 -5.39
N THR A 64 -4.32 6.42 -6.57
CA THR A 64 -4.87 7.77 -6.72
C THR A 64 -6.33 7.84 -6.27
N GLU A 65 -7.16 6.87 -6.63
CA GLU A 65 -8.56 6.81 -6.20
C GLU A 65 -8.65 6.65 -4.67
N ILE A 66 -7.86 5.75 -4.09
CA ILE A 66 -7.81 5.53 -2.64
C ILE A 66 -7.38 6.79 -1.88
N LEU A 67 -6.40 7.52 -2.39
CA LEU A 67 -5.88 8.75 -1.78
C LEU A 67 -6.84 9.94 -1.92
N GLN A 68 -7.75 9.90 -2.88
CA GLN A 68 -8.77 10.93 -3.09
C GLN A 68 -10.09 10.61 -2.39
N ASP A 69 -10.26 9.37 -1.92
CA ASP A 69 -11.45 8.93 -1.21
C ASP A 69 -11.54 9.58 0.18
N GLU A 70 -12.49 10.50 0.35
CA GLU A 70 -12.75 11.22 1.60
C GLU A 70 -13.15 10.29 2.76
N HIS A 71 -13.80 9.16 2.47
CA HIS A 71 -14.11 8.16 3.48
C HIS A 71 -12.84 7.45 3.97
N VAL A 72 -11.93 7.08 3.05
CA VAL A 72 -10.63 6.49 3.39
C VAL A 72 -9.78 7.48 4.19
N LYS A 73 -9.74 8.75 3.80
CA LYS A 73 -9.02 9.79 4.56
C LYS A 73 -9.53 9.90 5.99
N ARG A 74 -10.84 9.97 6.16
CA ARG A 74 -11.47 10.12 7.47
C ARG A 74 -11.30 8.90 8.37
N VAL A 75 -11.37 7.69 7.82
CA VAL A 75 -11.40 6.44 8.59
C VAL A 75 -10.01 5.84 8.82
N TYR A 76 -9.05 6.13 7.93
CA TYR A 76 -7.76 5.43 7.92
C TYR A 76 -6.53 6.34 7.85
N LEU A 77 -6.50 7.35 6.97
CA LEU A 77 -5.29 8.16 6.76
C LEU A 77 -5.15 9.37 7.70
N GLY A 78 -6.28 9.87 8.23
CA GLY A 78 -6.38 11.16 8.92
C GLY A 78 -6.65 12.33 7.96
N GLU A 79 -7.33 13.37 8.44
CA GLU A 79 -7.76 14.53 7.61
C GLU A 79 -6.57 15.35 7.05
N ASP A 80 -5.40 15.27 7.66
CA ASP A 80 -4.17 15.99 7.25
C ASP A 80 -3.22 15.17 6.36
N PHE A 81 -3.64 14.01 5.84
CA PHE A 81 -2.76 13.17 5.02
C PHE A 81 -2.32 13.86 3.73
N ARG A 82 -1.00 13.98 3.54
CA ARG A 82 -0.37 14.50 2.32
C ARG A 82 0.67 13.51 1.80
N LEU A 83 0.62 13.26 0.48
CA LEU A 83 1.71 12.63 -0.26
C LEU A 83 2.93 13.54 -0.30
#